data_AF-A0A932A430-F1
#
_entry.id   AF-A0A932A430-F1
#
_cell.length_a   1.000
_cell.length_b   1.000
_cell.length_c   1.000
_cell.angle_alpha   90.00
_cell.angle_beta   90.00
_cell.angle_gamma   90.00
#
_symmetry.space_group_name_H-M   'P 1'
#
loop_
_entity.id
_entity.type
_entity.pdbx_description
1 polymer ?
#
loop_
_entity_poly.entity_id
_entity_poly.type
_entity_poly.pdbx_seq_one_letter_code
_entity_poly.pdbx_strand_id
1 'polypeptide(L)' 'DGKKVQRDENYIRESLMLPQAKLVKGFPPVMPTFQGTLTDEEVNAIVAYLKSLK' A
#
# COMPACT_ATOMS: atom_id res chain seq x y z
N ASP A 1 -23.97 5.46 -3.27
CA ASP A 1 -22.86 4.98 -4.14
C ASP A 1 -21.69 4.43 -3.34
N GLY A 2 -21.81 3.16 -2.95
CA GLY A 2 -20.72 2.42 -2.30
C GLY A 2 -19.72 1.93 -3.34
N LYS A 3 -18.67 2.71 -3.60
CA LYS A 3 -17.48 2.21 -4.30
C LYS A 3 -16.83 1.13 -3.43
N LYS A 4 -17.24 -0.13 -3.60
CA LYS A 4 -16.46 -1.28 -3.17
C LYS A 4 -15.22 -1.35 -4.07
N VAL A 5 -14.22 -0.52 -3.79
CA VAL A 5 -12.91 -0.65 -4.40
C VAL A 5 -12.32 -1.95 -3.86
N GLN A 6 -12.34 -2.99 -4.68
CA GLN A 6 -11.80 -4.31 -4.35
C GLN A 6 -10.34 -4.15 -3.90
N ARG A 7 -10.07 -4.13 -2.60
CA ARG A 7 -8.69 -4.12 -2.04
C ARG A 7 -7.72 -3.25 -2.85
N ASP A 8 -8.07 -1.97 -3.01
CA ASP A 8 -7.16 -0.85 -2.77
C ASP A 8 -5.69 -1.04 -3.22
N GLU A 9 -5.46 -1.61 -4.39
CA GLU A 9 -4.12 -1.85 -4.94
C GLU A 9 -3.38 -0.53 -5.14
N ASN A 10 -4.09 0.50 -5.60
CA ASN A 10 -3.58 1.86 -5.66
C ASN A 10 -3.29 2.42 -4.27
N TYR A 11 -4.09 2.11 -3.26
CA TYR A 11 -3.85 2.57 -1.88
C TYR A 11 -2.63 1.86 -1.27
N ILE A 12 -2.45 0.56 -1.50
CA ILE A 12 -1.24 -0.17 -1.06
C ILE A 12 0.00 0.40 -1.77
N ARG A 13 -0.08 0.62 -3.09
CA ARG A 13 1.03 1.20 -3.88
C ARG A 13 1.39 2.60 -3.39
N GLU A 14 0.38 3.43 -3.14
CA GLU A 14 0.53 4.79 -2.61
C GLU A 14 1.08 4.77 -1.18
N SER A 15 0.62 3.87 -0.32
CA SER A 15 1.14 3.72 1.05
C SER A 15 2.58 3.19 1.10
N LEU A 16 3.02 2.38 0.12
CA LEU A 16 4.42 1.91 0.04
C LEU A 16 5.38 3.00 -0.45
N MET A 17 4.96 3.77 -1.45
CA MET A 17 5.77 4.85 -2.04
C MET A 17 5.73 6.11 -1.16
N LEU A 18 4.56 6.48 -0.69
CA LEU A 18 4.27 7.70 0.08
C LEU A 18 3.53 7.34 1.39
N PRO A 19 4.17 6.61 2.32
CA PRO A 19 3.52 6.20 3.57
C PRO A 19 3.03 7.38 4.42
N GLN A 20 3.67 8.55 4.27
CA GLN A 20 3.26 9.78 4.96
C GLN A 20 2.06 10.48 4.31
N ALA A 21 1.72 10.18 3.06
CA ALA A 21 0.56 10.77 2.37
C ALA A 21 -0.77 10.24 2.93
N LYS A 22 -0.77 9.00 3.46
CA LYS A 22 -1.95 8.36 4.04
C LYS A 22 -1.65 7.76 5.41
N LEU A 23 -1.53 8.64 6.40
CA LEU A 23 -1.48 8.25 7.80
C LEU A 23 -2.84 7.72 8.25
N VAL A 24 -2.87 6.46 8.67
CA VAL A 24 -4.05 5.86 9.28
C VAL A 24 -4.20 6.41 10.69
N LYS A 25 -5.36 6.98 11.00
CA LYS A 25 -5.65 7.55 12.32
C LYS A 25 -5.43 6.48 13.40
N GLY A 26 -4.57 6.79 14.37
CA GLY A 26 -4.20 5.88 15.47
C GLY A 26 -2.89 5.14 15.28
N PHE A 27 -2.23 5.25 14.12
CA PHE A 27 -0.89 4.71 13.90
C PHE A 27 0.15 5.83 13.86
N PRO A 28 1.28 5.70 14.58
CA PRO A 28 2.39 6.63 14.45
C PRO A 28 3.02 6.50 13.06
N PRO A 29 3.64 7.58 12.51
CA PRO A 29 4.29 7.59 11.20
C PRO A 29 5.63 6.83 11.23
N VAL A 30 5.59 5.54 11.56
CA VAL A 30 6.77 4.67 11.71
C VAL A 30 7.09 3.89 10.44
N MET A 31 6.23 3.94 9.43
CA MET A 31 6.45 3.23 8.17
C MET A 31 7.49 3.99 7.32
N PRO A 32 8.66 3.38 7.02
CA PRO A 32 9.64 3.96 6.12
C PRO A 32 9.10 3.99 4.69
N THR A 33 9.51 4.99 3.90
CA THR A 33 9.23 5.00 2.45
C THR A 33 10.07 3.93 1.77
N PHE A 34 9.45 3.23 0.80
CA PHE A 34 10.12 2.28 -0.07
C PHE A 34 10.35 2.86 -1.47
N GLN A 35 10.16 4.17 -1.65
CA GLN A 35 10.33 4.85 -2.92
C GLN A 35 11.78 4.73 -3.40
N GLY A 36 11.97 4.08 -4.55
CA GLY A 36 13.28 3.81 -5.13
C GLY A 36 14.03 2.62 -4.50
N THR A 37 13.45 1.97 -3.49
CA THR A 37 13.99 0.72 -2.89
C THR A 37 13.30 -0.52 -3.44
N LEU A 38 12.01 -0.40 -3.78
CA LEU A 38 11.23 -1.47 -4.41
C LEU A 38 10.98 -1.15 -5.89
N THR A 39 11.16 -2.15 -6.72
CA THR A 39 10.78 -2.14 -8.14
C THR A 39 9.27 -2.34 -8.30
N ASP A 40 8.72 -1.96 -9.46
CA ASP A 40 7.30 -2.18 -9.77
C ASP A 40 6.88 -3.65 -9.71
N GLU A 41 7.79 -4.58 -10.04
CA GLU A 41 7.56 -6.02 -9.94
C GLU A 41 7.41 -6.47 -8.48
N GLU A 42 8.29 -6.01 -7.59
CA GLU A 42 8.23 -6.35 -6.17
C GLU A 42 6.97 -5.79 -5.51
N VAL A 43 6.57 -4.57 -5.87
CA VAL A 43 5.32 -3.98 -5.38
C VAL A 43 4.12 -4.80 -5.85
N ASN A 44 4.09 -5.23 -7.11
CA ASN A 44 3.04 -6.08 -7.64
C ASN A 44 3.00 -7.45 -6.92
N ALA A 45 4.16 -8.03 -6.60
CA ALA A 45 4.25 -9.27 -5.83
C ALA A 45 3.70 -9.12 -4.41
N ILE A 46 4.00 -8.01 -3.72
CA ILE A 46 3.46 -7.69 -2.40
C ILE A 46 1.95 -7.52 -2.46
N VAL A 47 1.43 -6.79 -3.46
CA VAL A 47 -0.02 -6.64 -3.68
C VAL A 47 -0.68 -7.99 -3.91
N ALA A 48 -0.09 -8.84 -4.76
CA ALA A 48 -0.61 -10.17 -5.06
C ALA A 48 -0.65 -11.06 -3.81
N TYR A 49 0.38 -10.99 -2.98
CA TYR A 49 0.43 -11.68 -1.69
C TYR A 49 -0.64 -11.17 -0.71
N LEU A 50 -0.78 -9.85 -0.56
CA LEU A 50 -1.83 -9.25 0.27
C LEU A 50 -3.24 -9.61 -0.23
N LYS A 51 -3.41 -9.79 -1.54
CA LYS A 51 -4.66 -10.28 -2.14
C LYS A 51 -4.91 -11.77 -1.86
N SER A 52 -3.87 -12.60 -1.74
CA SER A 52 -4.00 -14.04 -1.51
C SER A 52 -4.30 -14.39 -0.05
N LEU A 53 -3.88 -13.55 0.90
CA LEU A 53 -4.27 -13.63 2.31
C LEU A 53 -5.77 -13.30 2.42
N LYS A 54 -6.63 -14.33 2.45
CA LYS A 54 -8.07 -14.19 2.72
C LYS A 54 -8.36 -14.21 4.21
#